data_AF-A0A914W3H2-F1
#
_entry.id   AF-A0A914W3H2-F1
#
_cell.length_a   1.000
_cell.length_b   1.000
_cell.length_c   1.000
_cell.angle_alpha   90.00
_cell.angle_beta   90.00
_cell.angle_gamma   90.00
#
_symmetry.space_group_name_H-M   'P 1'
#
loop_
_entity.id
_entity.type
_entity.pdbx_description
1 polymer ?
#
loop_
_entity_poly.entity_id
_entity_poly.type
_entity_poly.pdbx_seq_one_letter_code
_entity_poly.pdbx_strand_id
1 'polypeptide(L)'
;MPKPCRLIFSLLGLIALANASKFMIMGRPRHGFVPTPIFSTEGDTFAAANYQYQFRQILDHFDDMNNQTWLQQYWYNPSYYQPGGPIFLMLGGESPAGLKWVTEESLTFMVLAKKYNAAVFQLEHRFYGKSRPTPDQSVANLKWLSSRQALEDAATFIRAMNDMYSYQWVNSSKWVTFGGSYSGALSAWMRERHPELVAGAIASSGPVFAKMDFSEYLDVVQTSLANNSQDCATNVQIGFQQLLNLTQTPNGLQNLSAIFNTCQPVDTTSNGGNDLINFFENVIGNFMGVVQYSQDNVNEYANRLTIPNVCQLMNNGSRSYLTRLNDVNLLVNGALCMDNSYKEFVALMKDTSFDAQLADSRSWTWQTCTEFGYFQSTDWSNNIFGQIVPLSFYVNMCTDIFGSQYNSTSIASAIDSTNAFYGGRDNFTGANVVLPNGSIDPWHRLGIFETQPNPTAIPVYIHGTAHCADMYPARSSDVPELTAARVTIDNTIASWIIPVPSSGNSSSSTLGPQTASSSNSAQTTTTTALGSQTSSSSTSAQTMTTTAPGNNGSGGDSIFANSIVVATLTVIAFLC
;
A
#
# COMPACT_ATOMS: atom_id res chain seq x y z
N MET A 1 -37.53 -7.18 -37.30
CA MET A 1 -36.09 -7.22 -36.97
C MET A 1 -35.39 -6.20 -37.86
N PRO A 2 -34.52 -5.37 -37.29
CA PRO A 2 -33.10 -5.60 -37.52
C PRO A 2 -32.35 -5.82 -36.20
N LYS A 3 -31.41 -6.76 -36.24
CA LYS A 3 -30.66 -7.32 -35.12
C LYS A 3 -29.37 -6.56 -34.68
N PRO A 4 -28.93 -5.38 -35.19
CA PRO A 4 -27.69 -4.77 -34.72
C PRO A 4 -27.84 -3.82 -33.51
N CYS A 5 -29.01 -3.20 -33.28
CA CYS A 5 -29.20 -2.28 -32.13
C CYS A 5 -29.23 -2.99 -30.77
N ARG A 6 -29.70 -4.25 -30.71
CA ARG A 6 -29.78 -5.00 -29.45
C ARG A 6 -28.41 -5.41 -28.89
N LEU A 7 -27.40 -5.60 -29.75
CA LEU A 7 -26.04 -5.91 -29.30
C LEU A 7 -25.32 -4.68 -28.71
N ILE A 8 -25.59 -3.49 -29.25
CA ILE A 8 -24.97 -2.24 -28.77
C ILE A 8 -25.57 -1.80 -27.44
N PHE A 9 -26.89 -1.97 -27.22
CA PHE A 9 -27.50 -1.73 -25.90
C PHE A 9 -27.07 -2.76 -24.84
N SER A 10 -26.74 -3.99 -25.23
CA SER A 10 -26.18 -4.97 -24.28
C SER A 10 -24.70 -4.71 -24.00
N LEU A 11 -23.93 -4.20 -24.97
CA LEU A 11 -22.54 -3.75 -24.75
C LEU A 11 -22.46 -2.46 -23.91
N LEU A 12 -23.36 -1.50 -24.13
CA LEU A 12 -23.48 -0.28 -23.31
C LEU A 12 -24.02 -0.60 -21.90
N GLY A 13 -24.91 -1.59 -21.78
CA GLY A 13 -25.34 -2.12 -20.48
C GLY A 13 -24.20 -2.82 -19.73
N LEU A 14 -23.34 -3.58 -20.42
CA LEU A 14 -22.15 -4.22 -19.84
C LEU A 14 -21.04 -3.22 -19.49
N ILE A 15 -20.87 -2.14 -20.26
CA ILE A 15 -19.92 -1.06 -19.95
C ILE A 15 -20.45 -0.17 -18.81
N ALA A 16 -21.77 0.02 -18.70
CA ALA A 16 -22.39 0.72 -17.57
C ALA A 16 -22.40 -0.11 -16.28
N LEU A 17 -22.47 -1.45 -16.36
CA LEU A 17 -22.34 -2.35 -15.22
C LEU A 17 -20.89 -2.50 -14.73
N ALA A 18 -19.89 -2.08 -15.51
CA ALA A 18 -18.48 -2.31 -15.20
C ALA A 18 -17.86 -1.28 -14.22
N ASN A 19 -18.52 -0.14 -13.92
CA ASN A 19 -17.82 1.01 -13.32
C ASN A 19 -18.38 1.57 -12.01
N ALA A 20 -19.03 0.75 -11.18
CA ALA A 20 -19.53 1.21 -9.87
C ALA A 20 -19.17 0.31 -8.67
N SER A 21 -18.31 -0.70 -8.82
CA SER A 21 -17.89 -1.50 -7.65
C SER A 21 -16.95 -0.72 -6.71
N LYS A 22 -16.94 -1.11 -5.44
CA LYS A 22 -16.26 -0.40 -4.33
C LYS A 22 -14.89 0.18 -4.66
N PHE A 23 -14.61 1.38 -4.14
CA PHE A 23 -13.30 2.03 -4.23
C PHE A 23 -12.24 1.25 -3.42
N MET A 24 -12.61 0.82 -2.22
CA MET A 24 -11.80 0.02 -1.29
C MET A 24 -12.47 -1.34 -1.03
N ILE A 25 -11.70 -2.42 -1.02
CA ILE A 25 -12.14 -3.78 -0.69
C ILE A 25 -11.18 -4.35 0.35
N MET A 26 -11.64 -4.55 1.60
CA MET A 26 -10.78 -5.02 2.70
C MET A 26 -9.52 -4.13 2.86
N GLY A 27 -9.73 -2.81 2.88
CA GLY A 27 -8.65 -1.82 2.95
C GLY A 27 -7.80 -1.68 1.68
N ARG A 28 -8.00 -2.52 0.66
CA ARG A 28 -7.25 -2.50 -0.61
C ARG A 28 -7.96 -1.65 -1.67
N PRO A 29 -7.34 -0.61 -2.24
CA PRO A 29 -7.86 0.04 -3.44
C PRO A 29 -7.83 -0.91 -4.64
N ARG A 30 -8.66 -0.69 -5.66
CA ARG A 30 -8.67 -1.58 -6.84
C ARG A 30 -7.29 -1.76 -7.50
N HIS A 31 -6.47 -0.70 -7.51
CA HIS A 31 -5.13 -0.71 -8.09
C HIS A 31 -4.04 -1.37 -7.22
N GLY A 32 -4.38 -1.96 -6.06
CA GLY A 32 -3.41 -2.46 -5.06
C GLY A 32 -3.01 -1.39 -4.04
N PHE A 33 -2.22 -1.76 -3.03
CA PHE A 33 -1.83 -0.85 -1.96
C PHE A 33 -0.68 0.08 -2.33
N VAL A 34 0.10 -0.24 -3.36
CA VAL A 34 1.19 0.62 -3.81
C VAL A 34 0.85 1.09 -5.22
N PRO A 35 0.21 2.27 -5.38
CA PRO A 35 -0.12 2.82 -6.68
C PRO A 35 1.10 2.79 -7.61
N THR A 36 0.96 2.12 -8.75
CA THR A 36 1.99 2.18 -9.80
C THR A 36 1.95 3.60 -10.39
N PRO A 37 3.08 4.30 -10.47
CA PRO A 37 3.11 5.62 -11.07
C PRO A 37 2.67 5.61 -12.54
N ILE A 38 1.79 6.55 -12.89
CA ILE A 38 1.31 6.80 -14.25
C ILE A 38 2.04 8.05 -14.75
N PHE A 39 3.10 7.84 -15.51
CA PHE A 39 3.76 8.89 -16.28
C PHE A 39 3.33 8.77 -17.74
N SER A 40 3.14 9.89 -18.46
CA SER A 40 2.60 9.93 -19.83
C SER A 40 3.43 9.10 -20.81
N THR A 41 2.81 8.20 -21.58
CA THR A 41 3.53 7.26 -22.44
C THR A 41 2.92 7.13 -23.83
N GLU A 42 3.51 7.80 -24.82
CA GLU A 42 3.67 7.17 -26.13
C GLU A 42 4.92 6.26 -26.03
N GLY A 43 4.76 4.93 -26.17
CA GLY A 43 5.89 3.97 -26.30
C GLY A 43 6.02 2.83 -25.28
N ASP A 44 5.16 2.75 -24.25
CA ASP A 44 5.33 1.81 -23.13
C ASP A 44 5.22 0.32 -23.48
N THR A 45 4.44 -0.06 -24.50
CA THR A 45 4.24 -1.46 -24.88
C THR A 45 5.47 -2.09 -25.52
N PHE A 46 6.24 -1.32 -26.31
CA PHE A 46 7.49 -1.79 -26.92
C PHE A 46 8.63 -1.83 -25.90
N ALA A 47 8.59 -0.96 -24.88
CA ALA A 47 9.53 -1.00 -23.76
C ALA A 47 9.31 -2.24 -22.87
N ALA A 48 8.06 -2.62 -22.57
CA ALA A 48 7.75 -3.74 -21.68
C ALA A 48 8.37 -5.08 -22.09
N ALA A 49 8.32 -5.43 -23.38
CA ALA A 49 8.84 -6.71 -23.87
C ALA A 49 10.35 -6.91 -23.60
N ASN A 50 11.12 -5.84 -23.41
CA ASN A 50 12.56 -5.91 -23.14
C ASN A 50 12.89 -6.18 -21.66
N TYR A 51 11.93 -5.96 -20.76
CA TYR A 51 12.13 -6.09 -19.31
C TYR A 51 11.30 -7.22 -18.69
N GLN A 52 10.35 -7.81 -19.43
CA GLN A 52 9.43 -8.83 -18.92
C GLN A 52 10.00 -10.24 -19.12
N TYR A 53 10.03 -11.02 -18.04
CA TYR A 53 10.53 -12.39 -18.05
C TYR A 53 9.63 -13.31 -17.23
N GLN A 54 9.82 -14.62 -17.42
CA GLN A 54 9.19 -15.66 -16.63
C GLN A 54 10.25 -16.64 -16.17
N PHE A 55 10.09 -17.16 -14.95
CA PHE A 55 10.91 -18.26 -14.46
C PHE A 55 10.03 -19.41 -13.99
N ARG A 56 10.59 -20.62 -14.03
CA ARG A 56 9.91 -21.82 -13.55
C ARG A 56 9.98 -21.87 -12.02
N GLN A 57 8.83 -21.84 -11.38
CA GLN A 57 8.66 -21.87 -9.94
C GLN A 57 8.00 -23.18 -9.49
N ILE A 58 8.24 -23.58 -8.25
CA ILE A 58 7.59 -24.73 -7.59
C ILE A 58 6.19 -24.30 -7.11
N LEU A 59 5.19 -25.17 -7.28
CA LEU A 59 3.82 -24.85 -6.85
C LEU A 59 3.71 -24.83 -5.32
N ASP A 60 4.28 -25.84 -4.67
CA ASP A 60 4.15 -26.07 -3.23
C ASP A 60 5.52 -26.30 -2.60
N HIS A 61 6.03 -25.30 -1.87
CA HIS A 61 7.33 -25.37 -1.19
C HIS A 61 7.29 -26.16 0.12
N PHE A 62 6.11 -26.62 0.55
CA PHE A 62 5.92 -27.32 1.82
C PHE A 62 5.45 -28.77 1.64
N ASP A 63 5.45 -29.28 0.40
CA ASP A 63 5.19 -30.68 0.07
C ASP A 63 6.24 -31.19 -0.93
N ASP A 64 7.31 -31.81 -0.43
CA ASP A 64 8.41 -32.35 -1.25
C ASP A 64 7.96 -33.44 -2.25
N MET A 65 6.77 -34.03 -2.06
CA MET A 65 6.21 -35.00 -3.02
C MET A 65 5.52 -34.31 -4.20
N ASN A 66 5.19 -33.02 -4.08
CA ASN A 66 4.56 -32.23 -5.13
C ASN A 66 5.61 -31.62 -6.05
N ASN A 67 5.80 -32.24 -7.22
CA ASN A 67 6.75 -31.78 -8.23
C ASN A 67 6.15 -30.80 -9.26
N GLN A 68 4.94 -30.29 -9.03
CA GLN A 68 4.30 -29.37 -9.96
C GLN A 68 5.06 -28.05 -10.02
N THR A 69 5.17 -27.50 -11.23
CA THR A 69 5.81 -26.22 -11.47
C THR A 69 4.92 -25.31 -12.30
N TRP A 70 5.16 -24.02 -12.21
CA TRP A 70 4.42 -22.98 -12.91
C TRP A 70 5.37 -21.86 -13.37
N LEU A 71 4.87 -20.91 -14.16
CA LEU A 71 5.65 -19.77 -14.64
C LEU A 71 5.31 -18.53 -13.82
N GLN A 72 6.27 -18.06 -13.03
CA GLN A 72 6.15 -16.83 -12.27
C GLN A 72 6.78 -15.69 -13.06
N GLN A 73 6.04 -14.58 -13.17
CA GLN A 73 6.49 -13.41 -13.90
C GLN A 73 7.44 -12.57 -13.05
N TYR A 74 8.42 -11.95 -13.70
CA TYR A 74 9.24 -10.92 -13.09
C TYR A 74 9.66 -9.88 -14.13
N TRP A 75 10.00 -8.69 -13.65
CA TRP A 75 10.66 -7.65 -14.42
C TRP A 75 12.15 -7.61 -14.06
N TYR A 76 13.01 -7.40 -15.05
CA TYR A 76 14.45 -7.29 -14.86
C TYR A 76 15.02 -6.12 -15.66
N ASN A 77 15.68 -5.20 -14.99
CA ASN A 77 16.42 -4.10 -15.58
C ASN A 77 17.91 -4.14 -15.16
N PRO A 78 18.83 -4.50 -16.08
CA PRO A 78 20.26 -4.50 -15.82
C PRO A 78 20.97 -3.15 -16.08
N SER A 79 20.27 -2.09 -16.49
CA SER A 79 20.89 -0.90 -17.11
C SER A 79 21.95 -0.20 -16.26
N TYR A 80 21.90 -0.29 -14.93
CA TYR A 80 22.91 0.31 -14.04
C TYR A 80 23.91 -0.68 -13.48
N TYR A 81 23.72 -1.99 -13.71
CA TYR A 81 24.55 -2.99 -13.07
C TYR A 81 26.01 -2.88 -13.53
N GLN A 82 26.92 -2.88 -12.56
CA GLN A 82 28.36 -3.04 -12.78
C GLN A 82 28.85 -4.26 -12.01
N PRO A 83 29.87 -5.00 -12.50
CA PRO A 83 30.41 -6.17 -11.81
C PRO A 83 30.74 -5.88 -10.33
N GLY A 84 30.16 -6.67 -9.43
CA GLY A 84 30.31 -6.52 -7.99
C GLY A 84 29.31 -5.58 -7.32
N GLY A 85 28.42 -4.94 -8.08
CA GLY A 85 27.28 -4.19 -7.56
C GLY A 85 26.25 -5.09 -6.85
N PRO A 86 25.37 -4.51 -6.01
CA PRO A 86 24.31 -5.25 -5.35
C PRO A 86 23.17 -5.60 -6.33
N ILE A 87 22.27 -6.46 -5.88
CA ILE A 87 21.03 -6.79 -6.59
C ILE A 87 19.87 -6.28 -5.77
N PHE A 88 19.02 -5.46 -6.38
CA PHE A 88 17.84 -4.88 -5.75
C PHE A 88 16.61 -5.64 -6.21
N LEU A 89 15.85 -6.19 -5.26
CA LEU A 89 14.65 -6.98 -5.51
C LEU A 89 13.42 -6.33 -4.89
N MET A 90 12.56 -5.76 -5.73
CA MET A 90 11.22 -5.38 -5.32
C MET A 90 10.33 -6.63 -5.26
N LEU A 91 9.80 -6.95 -4.09
CA LEU A 91 8.83 -8.03 -3.95
C LEU A 91 7.46 -7.54 -4.44
N GLY A 92 6.76 -8.37 -5.21
CA GLY A 92 5.39 -8.12 -5.62
C GLY A 92 4.47 -8.23 -4.41
N GLY A 93 3.48 -7.35 -4.34
CA GLY A 93 2.40 -7.43 -3.37
C GLY A 93 1.12 -7.97 -4.00
N GLU A 94 0.01 -7.50 -3.47
CA GLU A 94 -1.36 -7.82 -3.81
C GLU A 94 -1.87 -7.11 -5.08
N SER A 95 -1.04 -6.99 -6.10
CA SER A 95 -1.39 -6.44 -7.41
C SER A 95 -0.44 -6.95 -8.50
N PRO A 96 -0.80 -6.81 -9.79
CA PRO A 96 0.11 -7.08 -10.89
C PRO A 96 1.40 -6.27 -10.74
N ALA A 97 2.55 -6.87 -11.07
CA ALA A 97 3.83 -6.17 -11.03
C ALA A 97 3.90 -5.15 -12.18
N GLY A 98 4.20 -3.90 -11.86
CA GLY A 98 4.22 -2.80 -12.82
C GLY A 98 5.62 -2.46 -13.34
N LEU A 99 5.81 -2.46 -14.66
CA LEU A 99 7.07 -2.12 -15.35
C LEU A 99 7.75 -0.84 -14.81
N LYS A 100 6.97 0.17 -14.41
CA LYS A 100 7.49 1.45 -13.91
C LYS A 100 8.37 1.29 -12.68
N TRP A 101 8.14 0.28 -11.83
CA TRP A 101 8.98 0.02 -10.66
C TRP A 101 10.43 -0.35 -11.00
N VAL A 102 10.69 -0.80 -12.24
CA VAL A 102 12.06 -1.11 -12.70
C VAL A 102 12.54 -0.18 -13.81
N THR A 103 11.78 0.84 -14.22
CA THR A 103 12.16 1.73 -15.35
C THR A 103 12.05 3.22 -15.05
N GLU A 104 11.25 3.63 -14.06
CA GLU A 104 11.09 5.04 -13.72
C GLU A 104 12.25 5.53 -12.86
N GLU A 105 13.18 6.29 -13.47
CA GLU A 105 14.39 6.77 -12.78
C GLU A 105 14.09 7.72 -11.60
N SER A 106 12.90 8.34 -11.56
CA SER A 106 12.54 9.26 -10.48
C SER A 106 12.12 8.56 -9.17
N LEU A 107 11.82 7.25 -9.20
CA LEU A 107 11.48 6.49 -7.98
C LEU A 107 12.70 6.31 -7.08
N THR A 108 12.53 6.44 -5.77
CA THR A 108 13.63 6.33 -4.78
C THR A 108 14.44 5.04 -4.97
N PHE A 109 13.75 3.93 -5.19
CA PHE A 109 14.35 2.62 -5.46
C PHE A 109 15.29 2.63 -6.69
N MET A 110 14.87 3.29 -7.78
CA MET A 110 15.66 3.39 -9.01
C MET A 110 16.80 4.40 -8.91
N VAL A 111 16.58 5.51 -8.19
CA VAL A 111 17.65 6.48 -7.84
C VAL A 111 18.78 5.77 -7.08
N LEU A 112 18.44 4.95 -6.08
CA LEU A 112 19.41 4.18 -5.32
C LEU A 112 20.08 3.09 -6.18
N ALA A 113 19.33 2.41 -7.05
CA ALA A 113 19.91 1.42 -7.96
C ALA A 113 20.99 2.04 -8.85
N LYS A 114 20.72 3.21 -9.43
CA LYS A 114 21.70 3.98 -10.22
C LYS A 114 22.90 4.40 -9.39
N LYS A 115 22.69 4.88 -8.17
CA LYS A 115 23.77 5.29 -7.24
C LYS A 115 24.71 4.14 -6.91
N TYR A 116 24.17 2.94 -6.69
CA TYR A 116 24.93 1.77 -6.24
C TYR A 116 25.34 0.81 -7.35
N ASN A 117 25.07 1.15 -8.61
CA ASN A 117 25.30 0.27 -9.76
C ASN A 117 24.60 -1.09 -9.60
N ALA A 118 23.35 -1.06 -9.14
CA ALA A 118 22.58 -2.26 -8.84
C ALA A 118 21.91 -2.83 -10.10
N ALA A 119 21.80 -4.15 -10.18
CA ALA A 119 20.80 -4.78 -11.05
C ALA A 119 19.44 -4.74 -10.36
N VAL A 120 18.36 -4.54 -11.11
CA VAL A 120 17.02 -4.33 -10.55
C VAL A 120 16.06 -5.42 -11.00
N PHE A 121 15.37 -6.02 -10.04
CA PHE A 121 14.31 -6.99 -10.26
C PHE A 121 13.00 -6.54 -9.59
N GLN A 122 11.87 -6.91 -10.20
CA GLN A 122 10.59 -6.95 -9.51
C GLN A 122 9.94 -8.32 -9.73
N LEU A 123 9.76 -9.08 -8.67
CA LEU A 123 9.17 -10.42 -8.71
C LEU A 123 7.66 -10.33 -8.50
N GLU A 124 6.84 -10.75 -9.46
CA GLU A 124 5.38 -10.71 -9.30
C GLU A 124 4.90 -11.78 -8.33
N HIS A 125 3.98 -11.44 -7.43
CA HIS A 125 3.48 -12.33 -6.40
C HIS A 125 2.61 -13.44 -7.01
N ARG A 126 2.70 -14.67 -6.49
CA ARG A 126 1.80 -15.77 -6.90
C ARG A 126 0.32 -15.36 -6.76
N PHE A 127 -0.50 -15.80 -7.71
CA PHE A 127 -1.94 -15.50 -7.84
C PHE A 127 -2.32 -14.06 -8.24
N TYR A 128 -1.37 -13.15 -8.40
CA TYR A 128 -1.62 -11.79 -8.88
C TYR A 128 -1.15 -11.60 -10.31
N GLY A 129 -1.86 -10.76 -11.07
CA GLY A 129 -1.47 -10.41 -12.45
C GLY A 129 -1.33 -11.60 -13.39
N LYS A 130 -0.10 -11.84 -13.86
CA LYS A 130 0.24 -12.91 -14.83
C LYS A 130 0.93 -14.11 -14.18
N SER A 131 1.16 -14.05 -12.87
CA SER A 131 1.73 -15.12 -12.05
C SER A 131 0.62 -16.06 -11.57
N ARG A 132 0.21 -16.97 -12.46
CA ARG A 132 -0.96 -17.83 -12.32
C ARG A 132 -0.54 -19.29 -12.09
N PRO A 133 -0.32 -19.73 -10.84
CA PRO A 133 0.19 -21.07 -10.53
C PRO A 133 -0.81 -22.21 -10.82
N THR A 134 -2.09 -21.88 -10.93
CA THR A 134 -3.20 -22.83 -11.09
C THR A 134 -4.10 -22.41 -12.26
N PRO A 135 -5.04 -23.26 -12.71
CA PRO A 135 -5.98 -22.89 -13.77
C PRO A 135 -6.93 -21.75 -13.38
N ASP A 136 -7.29 -21.65 -12.10
CA ASP A 136 -8.19 -20.64 -11.55
C ASP A 136 -7.92 -20.34 -10.06
N GLN A 137 -8.67 -19.40 -9.49
CA GLN A 137 -8.69 -19.00 -8.09
C GLN A 137 -9.82 -19.68 -7.29
N SER A 138 -10.17 -20.93 -7.62
CA SER A 138 -11.09 -21.72 -6.79
C SER A 138 -10.49 -21.97 -5.40
N VAL A 139 -11.32 -22.22 -4.39
CA VAL A 139 -10.86 -22.46 -3.00
C VAL A 139 -9.85 -23.61 -2.92
N ALA A 140 -10.01 -24.66 -3.75
CA ALA A 140 -9.08 -25.78 -3.82
C ALA A 140 -7.68 -25.38 -4.32
N ASN A 141 -7.60 -24.32 -5.13
CA ASN A 141 -6.37 -23.78 -5.70
C ASN A 141 -5.78 -22.66 -4.82
N LEU A 142 -6.62 -21.81 -4.23
CA LEU A 142 -6.18 -20.71 -3.37
C LEU A 142 -5.43 -21.16 -2.10
N LYS A 143 -5.51 -22.45 -1.71
CA LYS A 143 -4.68 -22.99 -0.61
C LYS A 143 -3.16 -22.77 -0.80
N TRP A 144 -2.69 -22.57 -2.03
CA TRP A 144 -1.29 -22.24 -2.33
C TRP A 144 -0.99 -20.74 -2.33
N LEU A 145 -2.00 -19.89 -2.15
CA LEU A 145 -1.83 -18.47 -1.91
C LEU A 145 -1.63 -18.23 -0.41
N SER A 146 -0.38 -18.04 -0.01
CA SER A 146 0.00 -17.58 1.33
C SER A 146 1.30 -16.78 1.28
N SER A 147 1.51 -15.93 2.28
CA SER A 147 2.76 -15.20 2.47
C SER A 147 3.96 -16.13 2.64
N ARG A 148 3.79 -17.26 3.33
CA ARG A 148 4.85 -18.27 3.52
C ARG A 148 5.32 -18.86 2.19
N GLN A 149 4.38 -19.24 1.33
CA GLN A 149 4.70 -19.72 -0.01
C GLN A 149 5.38 -18.63 -0.87
N ALA A 150 4.97 -17.37 -0.73
CA ALA A 150 5.56 -16.25 -1.46
C ALA A 150 7.00 -15.93 -1.02
N LEU A 151 7.33 -16.10 0.27
CA LEU A 151 8.71 -15.98 0.75
C LEU A 151 9.61 -17.07 0.14
N GLU A 152 9.14 -18.32 0.10
CA GLU A 152 9.89 -19.41 -0.54
C GLU A 152 9.97 -19.26 -2.06
N ASP A 153 8.97 -18.62 -2.69
CA ASP A 153 9.08 -18.22 -4.10
C ASP A 153 10.25 -17.27 -4.31
N ALA A 154 10.37 -16.23 -3.49
CA ALA A 154 11.45 -15.25 -3.55
C ALA A 154 12.80 -15.90 -3.25
N ALA A 155 12.89 -16.80 -2.26
CA ALA A 155 14.10 -17.53 -1.95
C ALA A 155 14.56 -18.41 -3.13
N THR A 156 13.63 -19.14 -3.74
CA THR A 156 13.89 -19.97 -4.94
C THR A 156 14.31 -19.11 -6.13
N PHE A 157 13.66 -17.96 -6.32
CA PHE A 157 14.00 -17.00 -7.36
C PHE A 157 15.43 -16.47 -7.20
N ILE A 158 15.81 -16.02 -6.01
CA ILE A 158 17.16 -15.50 -5.73
C ILE A 158 18.22 -16.55 -6.06
N ARG A 159 18.02 -17.81 -5.61
CA ARG A 159 18.95 -18.91 -5.90
C ARG A 159 19.06 -19.15 -7.41
N ALA A 160 17.93 -19.24 -8.11
CA ALA A 160 17.90 -19.45 -9.56
C ALA A 160 18.57 -18.32 -10.35
N MET A 161 18.37 -17.06 -9.93
CA MET A 161 19.02 -15.92 -10.57
C MET A 161 20.53 -15.91 -10.31
N ASN A 162 20.98 -16.25 -9.09
CA ASN A 162 22.41 -16.39 -8.79
C ASN A 162 23.07 -17.45 -9.68
N ASP A 163 22.39 -18.58 -9.91
CA ASP A 163 22.89 -19.63 -10.82
C ASP A 163 22.93 -19.13 -12.28
N MET A 164 21.84 -18.51 -12.74
CA MET A 164 21.69 -18.00 -14.11
C MET A 164 22.72 -16.93 -14.46
N TYR A 165 23.04 -16.04 -13.52
CA TYR A 165 23.96 -14.92 -13.71
C TYR A 165 25.33 -15.14 -13.07
N SER A 166 25.68 -16.37 -12.68
CA SER A 166 26.93 -16.73 -11.99
C SER A 166 28.23 -16.26 -12.65
N TYR A 167 28.23 -16.05 -13.98
CA TYR A 167 29.40 -15.49 -14.70
C TYR A 167 29.44 -13.95 -14.74
N GLN A 168 28.30 -13.29 -14.51
CA GLN A 168 28.14 -11.82 -14.54
C GLN A 168 28.15 -11.22 -13.13
N TRP A 169 27.62 -11.97 -12.16
CA TRP A 169 27.57 -11.60 -10.75
C TRP A 169 28.74 -12.26 -10.05
N VAL A 170 29.68 -11.43 -9.61
CA VAL A 170 30.80 -11.90 -8.80
C VAL A 170 30.21 -12.44 -7.48
N ASN A 171 30.83 -13.45 -6.86
CA ASN A 171 30.40 -14.04 -5.58
C ASN A 171 30.20 -13.05 -4.39
N SER A 172 30.39 -11.74 -4.61
CA SER A 172 30.16 -10.64 -3.65
C SER A 172 28.86 -9.86 -3.87
N SER A 173 28.07 -10.10 -4.92
CA SER A 173 26.82 -9.37 -5.17
C SER A 173 25.78 -9.68 -4.09
N LYS A 174 25.39 -8.65 -3.34
CA LYS A 174 24.46 -8.76 -2.21
C LYS A 174 23.06 -8.38 -2.62
N TRP A 175 22.08 -9.19 -2.24
CA TRP A 175 20.67 -8.89 -2.45
C TRP A 175 20.14 -7.94 -1.38
N VAL A 176 19.36 -6.93 -1.78
CA VAL A 176 18.57 -6.08 -0.89
C VAL A 176 17.13 -6.13 -1.35
N THR A 177 16.21 -6.48 -0.45
CA THR A 177 14.78 -6.53 -0.78
C THR A 177 14.08 -5.22 -0.46
N PHE A 178 13.08 -4.91 -1.27
CA PHE A 178 12.23 -3.73 -1.13
C PHE A 178 10.77 -4.15 -1.25
N GLY A 179 9.91 -3.43 -0.56
CA GLY A 179 8.47 -3.61 -0.66
C GLY A 179 7.73 -2.49 0.04
N GLY A 180 6.52 -2.22 -0.44
CA GLY A 180 5.56 -1.31 0.18
C GLY A 180 4.32 -2.08 0.65
N SER A 181 3.72 -1.69 1.77
CA SER A 181 2.50 -2.32 2.30
C SER A 181 2.71 -3.80 2.64
N TYR A 182 1.80 -4.71 2.26
CA TYR A 182 2.00 -6.16 2.40
C TYR A 182 3.32 -6.64 1.78
N SER A 183 3.74 -6.09 0.64
CA SER A 183 5.08 -6.37 0.10
C SER A 183 6.22 -5.86 1.01
N GLY A 184 5.99 -4.76 1.73
CA GLY A 184 6.90 -4.29 2.79
C GLY A 184 7.01 -5.29 3.93
N ALA A 185 5.89 -5.88 4.36
CA ALA A 185 5.89 -6.97 5.34
C ALA A 185 6.64 -8.20 4.80
N LEU A 186 6.41 -8.59 3.54
CA LEU A 186 7.19 -9.66 2.87
C LEU A 186 8.69 -9.34 2.84
N SER A 187 9.09 -8.10 2.58
CA SER A 187 10.50 -7.70 2.57
C SER A 187 11.14 -7.84 3.94
N ALA A 188 10.45 -7.41 5.00
CA ALA A 188 10.89 -7.60 6.39
C ALA A 188 11.03 -9.09 6.73
N TRP A 189 9.99 -9.88 6.44
CA TRP A 189 9.98 -11.33 6.71
C TRP A 189 10.99 -12.09 5.86
N MET A 190 11.25 -11.67 4.62
CA MET A 190 12.27 -12.28 3.78
C MET A 190 13.64 -12.16 4.43
N ARG A 191 13.96 -10.99 4.99
CA ARG A 191 15.22 -10.80 5.71
C ARG A 191 15.27 -11.55 7.04
N GLU A 192 14.15 -11.66 7.74
CA GLU A 192 14.04 -12.46 8.97
C GLU A 192 14.22 -13.97 8.72
N ARG A 193 13.61 -14.48 7.65
CA ARG A 193 13.52 -15.93 7.36
C ARG A 193 14.65 -16.47 6.50
N HIS A 194 15.17 -15.65 5.59
CA HIS A 194 16.28 -16.01 4.70
C HIS A 194 17.47 -15.04 4.83
N PRO A 195 18.03 -14.87 6.03
CA PRO A 195 19.16 -13.98 6.24
C PRO A 195 20.44 -14.44 5.52
N GLU A 196 20.49 -15.69 5.05
CA GLU A 196 21.55 -16.24 4.21
C GLU A 196 21.49 -15.76 2.75
N LEU A 197 20.32 -15.30 2.29
CA LEU A 197 20.10 -14.88 0.90
C LEU A 197 20.10 -13.36 0.72
N VAL A 198 19.51 -12.62 1.66
CA VAL A 198 19.24 -11.18 1.51
C VAL A 198 20.05 -10.38 2.52
N ALA A 199 20.95 -9.49 2.12
CA ALA A 199 21.83 -8.75 3.03
C ALA A 199 21.10 -7.71 3.91
N GLY A 200 19.97 -7.17 3.42
CA GLY A 200 19.11 -6.26 4.16
C GLY A 200 17.79 -5.98 3.44
N ALA A 201 16.85 -5.36 4.13
CA ALA A 201 15.50 -5.12 3.62
C ALA A 201 15.00 -3.70 3.91
N ILE A 202 14.30 -3.11 2.94
CA ILE A 202 13.48 -1.91 3.14
C ILE A 202 12.02 -2.35 3.11
N ALA A 203 11.33 -2.12 4.23
CA ALA A 203 9.97 -2.58 4.49
C ALA A 203 9.04 -1.38 4.71
N SER A 204 8.77 -0.65 3.62
CA SER A 204 8.00 0.60 3.66
C SER A 204 6.53 0.33 3.97
N SER A 205 5.99 1.00 5.00
CA SER A 205 4.63 0.86 5.52
C SER A 205 4.18 -0.60 5.69
N GLY A 206 5.09 -1.48 6.12
CA GLY A 206 4.84 -2.93 6.21
C GLY A 206 3.98 -3.33 7.42
N PRO A 207 2.73 -3.79 7.25
CA PRO A 207 1.89 -4.23 8.36
C PRO A 207 2.27 -5.67 8.75
N VAL A 208 3.20 -5.81 9.70
CA VAL A 208 3.72 -7.12 10.13
C VAL A 208 2.87 -7.79 11.20
N PHE A 209 1.92 -7.07 11.80
CA PHE A 209 1.03 -7.61 12.84
C PHE A 209 -0.35 -7.92 12.28
N ALA A 210 -0.69 -9.21 12.18
CA ALA A 210 -2.02 -9.68 11.78
C ALA A 210 -3.06 -9.40 12.86
N LYS A 211 -4.23 -8.86 12.50
CA LYS A 211 -5.27 -8.50 13.47
C LYS A 211 -6.66 -8.60 12.85
N MET A 212 -7.60 -9.25 13.53
CA MET A 212 -8.96 -9.44 13.02
C MET A 212 -9.70 -8.11 12.87
N ASP A 213 -10.02 -7.47 13.99
CA ASP A 213 -10.66 -6.16 14.01
C ASP A 213 -9.59 -5.06 14.03
N PHE A 214 -9.48 -4.33 12.92
CA PHE A 214 -8.54 -3.25 12.73
C PHE A 214 -9.25 -1.89 12.69
N SER A 215 -10.06 -1.63 13.70
CA SER A 215 -10.76 -0.34 13.89
C SER A 215 -9.81 0.85 14.10
N GLU A 216 -8.56 0.64 14.53
CA GLU A 216 -7.55 1.70 14.60
C GLU A 216 -7.22 2.32 13.24
N TYR A 217 -7.54 1.64 12.13
CA TYR A 217 -7.45 2.24 10.82
C TYR A 217 -8.27 3.54 10.76
N LEU A 218 -9.55 3.48 11.18
CA LEU A 218 -10.46 4.62 11.12
C LEU A 218 -10.14 5.69 12.17
N ASP A 219 -9.50 5.30 13.29
CA ASP A 219 -8.93 6.24 14.26
C ASP A 219 -7.86 7.14 13.62
N VAL A 220 -6.97 6.55 12.82
CA VAL A 220 -5.96 7.33 12.10
C VAL A 220 -6.61 8.20 11.02
N VAL A 221 -7.64 7.70 10.31
CA VAL A 221 -8.39 8.49 9.32
C VAL A 221 -9.01 9.73 9.95
N GLN A 222 -9.75 9.59 11.05
CA GLN A 222 -10.38 10.74 11.71
C GLN A 222 -9.35 11.71 12.28
N THR A 223 -8.26 11.20 12.87
CA THR A 223 -7.22 12.02 13.48
C THR A 223 -6.46 12.80 12.40
N SER A 224 -6.23 12.20 11.23
CA SER A 224 -5.58 12.86 10.10
C SER A 224 -6.44 13.99 9.54
N LEU A 225 -7.76 13.79 9.45
CA LEU A 225 -8.70 14.86 9.08
C LEU A 225 -8.71 15.98 10.12
N ALA A 226 -8.72 15.65 11.41
CA ALA A 226 -8.74 16.62 12.51
C ALA A 226 -7.43 17.44 12.58
N ASN A 227 -6.28 16.79 12.39
CA ASN A 227 -4.98 17.44 12.35
C ASN A 227 -4.85 18.43 11.20
N ASN A 228 -5.52 18.16 10.07
CA ASN A 228 -5.61 19.13 8.98
C ASN A 228 -6.60 20.26 9.29
N SER A 229 -7.78 19.92 9.79
CA SER A 229 -8.82 20.87 10.18
C SER A 229 -9.80 20.22 11.17
N GLN A 230 -9.87 20.76 12.39
CA GLN A 230 -10.83 20.28 13.40
C GLN A 230 -12.28 20.43 12.91
N ASP A 231 -12.57 21.51 12.18
CA ASP A 231 -13.88 21.74 11.55
C ASP A 231 -14.18 20.67 10.50
N CYS A 232 -13.18 20.22 9.72
CA CYS A 232 -13.35 19.17 8.73
C CYS A 232 -13.80 17.85 9.38
N ALA A 233 -13.09 17.39 10.40
CA ALA A 233 -13.48 16.17 11.13
C ALA A 233 -14.88 16.31 11.77
N THR A 234 -15.19 17.47 12.35
CA THR A 234 -16.51 17.77 12.93
C THR A 234 -17.61 17.76 11.87
N ASN A 235 -17.36 18.35 10.70
CA ASN A 235 -18.31 18.41 9.58
C ASN A 235 -18.55 17.03 8.97
N VAL A 236 -17.52 16.16 8.92
CA VAL A 236 -17.67 14.75 8.56
C VAL A 236 -18.55 14.05 9.57
N GLN A 237 -18.29 14.19 10.88
CA GLN A 237 -19.10 13.59 11.93
C GLN A 237 -20.57 13.98 11.84
N ILE A 238 -20.86 15.27 11.68
CA ILE A 238 -22.24 15.77 11.54
C ILE A 238 -22.88 15.21 10.27
N GLY A 239 -22.15 15.14 9.15
CA GLY A 239 -22.64 14.56 7.91
C GLY A 239 -23.04 13.09 8.06
N PHE A 240 -22.18 12.28 8.69
CA PHE A 240 -22.48 10.87 8.95
C PHE A 240 -23.64 10.68 9.93
N GLN A 241 -23.76 11.53 10.95
CA GLN A 241 -24.93 11.53 11.83
C GLN A 241 -26.23 11.84 11.07
N GLN A 242 -26.20 12.79 10.14
CA GLN A 242 -27.35 13.07 9.27
C GLN A 242 -27.66 11.91 8.32
N LEU A 243 -26.65 11.25 7.76
CA LEU A 243 -26.83 10.04 6.95
C LEU A 243 -27.51 8.94 7.74
N LEU A 244 -27.04 8.66 8.97
CA LEU A 244 -27.64 7.65 9.86
C LEU A 244 -29.10 7.98 10.17
N ASN A 245 -29.43 9.26 10.40
CA ASN A 245 -30.83 9.67 10.62
C ASN A 245 -31.72 9.42 9.39
N LEU A 246 -31.21 9.56 8.17
CA LEU A 246 -31.97 9.25 6.95
C LEU A 246 -32.35 7.76 6.87
N THR A 247 -31.54 6.87 7.43
CA THR A 247 -31.80 5.42 7.39
C THR A 247 -33.01 5.00 8.23
N GLN A 248 -33.51 5.86 9.12
CA GLN A 248 -34.59 5.55 10.05
C GLN A 248 -35.99 5.56 9.41
N THR A 249 -36.13 6.09 8.19
CA THR A 249 -37.44 6.20 7.51
C THR A 249 -37.35 5.84 6.03
N PRO A 250 -38.43 5.31 5.42
CA PRO A 250 -38.47 5.01 3.99
C PRO A 250 -38.19 6.23 3.10
N ASN A 251 -38.76 7.40 3.44
CA ASN A 251 -38.50 8.64 2.70
C ASN A 251 -37.06 9.12 2.84
N GLY A 252 -36.44 8.91 4.01
CA GLY A 252 -35.04 9.23 4.24
C GLY A 252 -34.10 8.37 3.40
N LEU A 253 -34.37 7.06 3.30
CA LEU A 253 -33.63 6.14 2.41
C LEU A 253 -33.76 6.53 0.93
N GLN A 254 -34.96 6.92 0.47
CA GLN A 254 -35.15 7.45 -0.88
C GLN A 254 -34.32 8.73 -1.12
N ASN A 255 -34.30 9.64 -0.13
CA ASN A 255 -33.50 10.86 -0.20
C ASN A 255 -32.00 10.56 -0.24
N LEU A 256 -31.52 9.61 0.58
CA LEU A 256 -30.14 9.14 0.57
C LEU A 256 -29.75 8.63 -0.82
N SER A 257 -30.55 7.75 -1.41
CA SER A 257 -30.33 7.24 -2.77
C SER A 257 -30.30 8.34 -3.82
N ALA A 258 -31.16 9.35 -3.70
CA ALA A 258 -31.19 10.49 -4.62
C ALA A 258 -29.94 11.38 -4.48
N ILE A 259 -29.48 11.66 -3.25
CA ILE A 259 -28.31 12.51 -2.99
C ILE A 259 -27.03 11.87 -3.56
N PHE A 260 -26.83 10.57 -3.33
CA PHE A 260 -25.63 9.85 -3.73
C PHE A 260 -25.73 9.19 -5.11
N ASN A 261 -26.84 9.40 -5.83
CA ASN A 261 -27.11 8.78 -7.13
C ASN A 261 -26.85 7.27 -7.09
N THR A 262 -27.49 6.53 -6.18
CA THR A 262 -27.23 5.08 -6.06
C THR A 262 -27.80 4.33 -7.25
N CYS A 263 -27.08 3.31 -7.76
CA CYS A 263 -27.52 2.56 -8.94
C CYS A 263 -28.83 1.79 -8.68
N GLN A 264 -28.98 1.28 -7.46
CA GLN A 264 -30.23 0.74 -6.95
C GLN A 264 -30.65 1.53 -5.69
N PRO A 265 -31.95 1.67 -5.41
CA PRO A 265 -32.42 2.23 -4.15
C PRO A 265 -31.86 1.45 -2.96
N VAL A 266 -31.32 2.14 -1.96
CA VAL A 266 -30.79 1.53 -0.74
C VAL A 266 -31.96 1.30 0.22
N ASP A 267 -32.04 0.11 0.81
CA ASP A 267 -33.03 -0.20 1.84
C ASP A 267 -32.40 -1.01 3.00
N THR A 268 -33.15 -1.15 4.10
CA THR A 268 -32.69 -1.79 5.34
C THR A 268 -32.92 -3.30 5.39
N THR A 269 -33.52 -3.89 4.36
CA THR A 269 -34.02 -5.29 4.34
C THR A 269 -33.35 -6.15 3.28
N SER A 270 -32.91 -5.55 2.17
CA SER A 270 -32.25 -6.21 1.05
C SER A 270 -30.92 -6.82 1.50
N ASN A 271 -30.71 -8.06 1.10
CA ASN A 271 -29.54 -8.87 1.47
C ASN A 271 -29.28 -8.88 3.00
N GLY A 272 -30.33 -8.84 3.82
CA GLY A 272 -30.22 -8.84 5.28
C GLY A 272 -29.70 -7.52 5.86
N GLY A 273 -29.79 -6.40 5.13
CA GLY A 273 -29.27 -5.10 5.52
C GLY A 273 -27.84 -4.82 5.00
N ASN A 274 -27.21 -5.78 4.34
CA ASN A 274 -25.84 -5.63 3.84
C ASN A 274 -25.69 -4.59 2.74
N ASP A 275 -26.75 -4.26 1.99
CA ASP A 275 -26.69 -3.20 0.97
C ASP A 275 -26.52 -1.82 1.61
N LEU A 276 -27.16 -1.59 2.77
CA LEU A 276 -26.97 -0.38 3.55
C LEU A 276 -25.55 -0.32 4.14
N ILE A 277 -25.06 -1.43 4.70
CA ILE A 277 -23.67 -1.49 5.23
C ILE A 277 -22.67 -1.23 4.09
N ASN A 278 -22.89 -1.81 2.91
CA ASN A 278 -22.09 -1.55 1.72
C ASN A 278 -22.07 -0.08 1.31
N PHE A 279 -23.23 0.59 1.37
CA PHE A 279 -23.31 2.03 1.11
C PHE A 279 -22.41 2.82 2.06
N PHE A 280 -22.48 2.56 3.37
CA PHE A 280 -21.60 3.22 4.33
C PHE A 280 -20.13 2.89 4.10
N GLU A 281 -19.80 1.62 3.83
CA GLU A 281 -18.44 1.20 3.47
C GLU A 281 -17.91 1.96 2.25
N ASN A 282 -18.72 2.17 1.22
CA ASN A 282 -18.32 2.94 0.03
C ASN A 282 -18.06 4.42 0.37
N VAL A 283 -18.94 5.04 1.16
CA VAL A 283 -18.78 6.45 1.55
C VAL A 283 -17.57 6.64 2.48
N ILE A 284 -17.37 5.75 3.46
CA ILE A 284 -16.21 5.76 4.36
C ILE A 284 -14.92 5.48 3.57
N GLY A 285 -14.97 4.53 2.63
CA GLY A 285 -13.86 4.15 1.75
C GLY A 285 -13.25 5.32 0.98
N ASN A 286 -14.06 6.32 0.62
CA ASN A 286 -13.58 7.55 -0.01
C ASN A 286 -12.62 8.33 0.90
N PHE A 287 -12.92 8.44 2.19
CA PHE A 287 -12.04 9.07 3.18
C PHE A 287 -10.83 8.19 3.49
N MET A 288 -11.03 6.87 3.61
CA MET A 288 -9.96 5.91 3.87
C MET A 288 -8.85 6.00 2.83
N GLY A 289 -9.20 5.95 1.54
CA GLY A 289 -8.18 5.97 0.49
C GLY A 289 -7.56 7.36 0.30
N VAL A 290 -8.32 8.45 0.43
CA VAL A 290 -7.71 9.80 0.39
C VAL A 290 -6.70 9.98 1.52
N VAL A 291 -7.05 9.61 2.76
CA VAL A 291 -6.11 9.73 3.88
C VAL A 291 -4.89 8.83 3.65
N GLN A 292 -5.11 7.57 3.28
CA GLN A 292 -4.02 6.59 3.11
C GLN A 292 -2.93 7.07 2.14
N TYR A 293 -3.28 7.78 1.07
CA TYR A 293 -2.32 8.17 0.02
C TYR A 293 -2.06 9.67 -0.07
N SER A 294 -2.69 10.50 0.77
CA SER A 294 -2.64 11.96 0.63
C SER A 294 -1.21 12.49 0.52
N GLN A 295 -0.88 13.12 -0.62
CA GLN A 295 0.42 13.74 -0.89
C GLN A 295 1.60 12.76 -0.87
N ASP A 296 1.40 11.49 -1.24
CA ASP A 296 2.45 10.49 -1.46
C ASP A 296 3.31 10.72 -2.72
N ASN A 297 3.12 11.85 -3.40
CA ASN A 297 3.82 12.27 -4.61
C ASN A 297 3.54 11.47 -5.90
N VAL A 298 2.48 10.65 -5.94
CA VAL A 298 2.15 9.86 -7.12
C VAL A 298 0.73 10.14 -7.63
N ASN A 299 0.55 10.09 -8.96
CA ASN A 299 -0.75 10.13 -9.63
C ASN A 299 -1.67 11.26 -9.12
N GLU A 300 -2.94 10.95 -8.86
CA GLU A 300 -3.92 11.92 -8.37
C GLU A 300 -3.71 12.29 -6.90
N TYR A 301 -3.10 11.41 -6.11
CA TYR A 301 -2.81 11.61 -4.70
C TYR A 301 -1.71 12.64 -4.44
N ALA A 302 -0.91 12.92 -5.46
CA ALA A 302 0.04 14.02 -5.49
C ALA A 302 -0.59 15.39 -5.18
N ASN A 303 -1.78 15.68 -5.71
CA ASN A 303 -2.33 17.05 -5.73
C ASN A 303 -3.87 17.11 -5.65
N ARG A 304 -4.60 16.12 -6.17
CA ARG A 304 -6.06 16.14 -6.33
C ARG A 304 -6.77 15.40 -5.20
N LEU A 305 -6.39 14.14 -4.96
CA LEU A 305 -6.96 13.29 -3.91
C LEU A 305 -6.17 13.44 -2.63
N THR A 306 -6.35 14.57 -1.94
CA THR A 306 -5.57 14.93 -0.75
C THR A 306 -6.50 15.33 0.40
N ILE A 307 -6.01 15.18 1.63
CA ILE A 307 -6.73 15.59 2.84
C ILE A 307 -7.14 17.08 2.77
N PRO A 308 -6.25 18.04 2.39
CA PRO A 308 -6.64 19.44 2.25
C PRO A 308 -7.83 19.66 1.30
N ASN A 309 -7.88 18.96 0.17
CA ASN A 309 -8.96 19.12 -0.80
C ASN A 309 -10.28 18.53 -0.28
N VAL A 310 -10.24 17.37 0.38
CA VAL A 310 -11.42 16.81 1.06
C VAL A 310 -11.91 17.77 2.16
N CYS A 311 -11.01 18.32 2.95
CA CYS A 311 -11.38 19.26 4.00
C CYS A 311 -11.91 20.60 3.47
N GLN A 312 -11.43 21.07 2.32
CA GLN A 312 -12.03 22.21 1.63
C GLN A 312 -13.51 21.95 1.25
N LEU A 313 -13.83 20.76 0.75
CA LEU A 313 -15.20 20.36 0.44
C LEU A 313 -16.06 20.28 1.71
N MET A 314 -15.55 19.61 2.75
CA MET A 314 -16.27 19.42 4.01
C MET A 314 -16.48 20.72 4.79
N ASN A 315 -15.61 21.72 4.61
CA ASN A 315 -15.72 23.04 5.23
C ASN A 315 -16.51 24.06 4.39
N ASN A 316 -17.07 23.67 3.25
CA ASN A 316 -17.85 24.57 2.42
C ASN A 316 -19.22 24.90 3.04
N GLY A 317 -19.25 25.93 3.89
CA GLY A 317 -20.41 26.45 4.61
C GLY A 317 -21.65 26.72 3.75
N SER A 318 -21.48 26.96 2.45
CA SER A 318 -22.57 27.26 1.51
C SER A 318 -23.37 26.02 1.09
N ARG A 319 -22.93 24.82 1.43
CA ARG A 319 -23.58 23.53 1.08
C ARG A 319 -24.02 22.79 2.33
N SER A 320 -25.07 21.96 2.21
CA SER A 320 -25.51 21.09 3.31
C SER A 320 -24.46 20.01 3.60
N TYR A 321 -24.43 19.47 4.83
CA TYR A 321 -23.46 18.41 5.20
C TYR A 321 -23.57 17.17 4.31
N LEU A 322 -24.79 16.72 4.00
CA LEU A 322 -25.04 15.60 3.10
C LEU A 322 -24.51 15.87 1.68
N THR A 323 -24.68 17.10 1.19
CA THR A 323 -24.15 17.50 -0.11
C THR A 323 -22.63 17.51 -0.11
N ARG A 324 -21.98 17.96 0.97
CA ARG A 324 -20.50 17.94 1.08
C ARG A 324 -19.95 16.51 1.07
N LEU A 325 -20.61 15.57 1.77
CA LEU A 325 -20.25 14.15 1.69
C LEU A 325 -20.37 13.61 0.26
N ASN A 326 -21.43 13.98 -0.46
CA ASN A 326 -21.56 13.61 -1.86
C ASN A 326 -20.51 14.29 -2.76
N ASP A 327 -20.10 15.53 -2.46
CA ASP A 327 -19.02 16.19 -3.22
C ASP A 327 -17.69 15.43 -3.06
N VAL A 328 -17.41 14.89 -1.86
CA VAL A 328 -16.26 13.99 -1.63
C VAL A 328 -16.43 12.69 -2.44
N ASN A 329 -17.63 12.11 -2.46
CA ASN A 329 -17.91 10.94 -3.29
C ASN A 329 -17.67 11.21 -4.78
N LEU A 330 -18.14 12.36 -5.29
CA LEU A 330 -17.93 12.78 -6.68
C LEU A 330 -16.46 13.08 -6.98
N LEU A 331 -15.70 13.60 -6.00
CA LEU A 331 -14.26 13.79 -6.12
C LEU A 331 -13.55 12.45 -6.33
N VAL A 332 -13.90 11.41 -5.56
CA VAL A 332 -13.21 10.11 -5.61
C VAL A 332 -13.70 9.25 -6.78
N ASN A 333 -15.02 9.14 -6.96
CA ASN A 333 -15.63 8.16 -7.87
C ASN A 333 -16.18 8.78 -9.18
N GLY A 334 -16.18 10.11 -9.31
CA GLY A 334 -16.82 10.78 -10.44
C GLY A 334 -18.35 10.73 -10.36
N ALA A 335 -19.02 11.01 -11.49
CA ALA A 335 -20.48 11.18 -11.55
C ALA A 335 -21.27 9.91 -11.90
N LEU A 336 -20.63 8.73 -11.85
CA LEU A 336 -21.33 7.46 -12.05
C LEU A 336 -22.24 7.15 -10.86
N CYS A 337 -23.24 6.30 -11.09
CA CYS A 337 -24.09 5.87 -9.97
C CYS A 337 -23.27 5.02 -8.99
N MET A 338 -23.62 5.07 -7.70
CA MET A 338 -22.95 4.27 -6.67
C MET A 338 -23.63 2.91 -6.53
N ASP A 339 -22.92 1.82 -6.86
CA ASP A 339 -23.41 0.46 -6.66
C ASP A 339 -23.10 -0.02 -5.24
N ASN A 340 -24.16 -0.45 -4.56
CA ASN A 340 -24.14 -0.87 -3.16
C ASN A 340 -24.66 -2.31 -2.99
N SER A 341 -24.98 -3.01 -4.08
CA SER A 341 -25.54 -4.36 -4.03
C SER A 341 -24.52 -5.37 -3.47
N TYR A 342 -24.73 -5.83 -2.24
CA TYR A 342 -23.87 -6.82 -1.60
C TYR A 342 -23.89 -8.15 -2.33
N LYS A 343 -25.08 -8.55 -2.79
CA LYS A 343 -25.23 -9.78 -3.57
C LYS A 343 -24.44 -9.74 -4.88
N GLU A 344 -24.47 -8.62 -5.60
CA GLU A 344 -23.71 -8.47 -6.86
C GLU A 344 -22.22 -8.42 -6.58
N PHE A 345 -21.79 -7.68 -5.55
CA PHE A 345 -20.40 -7.67 -5.11
C PHE A 345 -19.89 -9.10 -4.77
N VAL A 346 -20.63 -9.87 -3.98
CA VAL A 346 -20.28 -11.26 -3.66
C VAL A 346 -20.26 -12.14 -4.92
N ALA A 347 -21.18 -11.92 -5.87
CA ALA A 347 -21.19 -12.67 -7.12
C ALA A 347 -19.93 -12.40 -7.96
N LEU A 348 -19.48 -11.14 -8.06
CA LEU A 348 -18.23 -10.78 -8.72
C LEU A 348 -17.02 -11.38 -8.01
N MET A 349 -17.00 -11.37 -6.68
CA MET A 349 -15.94 -11.96 -5.88
C MET A 349 -15.89 -13.49 -5.94
N LYS A 350 -17.00 -14.15 -6.33
CA LYS A 350 -17.08 -15.60 -6.53
C LYS A 350 -16.56 -16.08 -7.87
N ASP A 351 -16.36 -15.18 -8.84
CA ASP A 351 -15.71 -15.54 -10.09
C ASP A 351 -14.26 -15.95 -9.81
N THR A 352 -13.92 -17.19 -10.16
CA THR A 352 -12.59 -17.77 -9.90
C THR A 352 -11.62 -17.52 -11.05
N SER A 353 -12.06 -16.94 -12.17
CA SER A 353 -11.18 -16.69 -13.30
C SER A 353 -10.08 -15.68 -12.95
N PHE A 354 -8.84 -15.96 -13.37
CA PHE A 354 -7.75 -14.97 -13.29
C PHE A 354 -7.96 -13.75 -14.19
N ASP A 355 -8.92 -13.80 -15.11
CA ASP A 355 -9.33 -12.69 -15.97
C ASP A 355 -10.62 -12.01 -15.48
N ALA A 356 -11.15 -12.42 -14.32
CA ALA A 356 -12.29 -11.78 -13.69
C ALA A 356 -11.96 -10.35 -13.24
N GLN A 357 -12.99 -9.50 -13.20
CA GLN A 357 -12.84 -8.08 -12.84
C GLN A 357 -12.21 -7.87 -11.45
N LEU A 358 -12.50 -8.76 -10.50
CA LEU A 358 -12.04 -8.67 -9.11
C LEU A 358 -11.04 -9.77 -8.75
N ALA A 359 -10.33 -10.36 -9.72
CA ALA A 359 -9.40 -11.48 -9.49
C ALA A 359 -8.31 -11.15 -8.44
N ASP A 360 -7.68 -9.97 -8.52
CA ASP A 360 -6.68 -9.56 -7.52
C ASP A 360 -7.33 -9.28 -6.16
N SER A 361 -8.52 -8.66 -6.14
CA SER A 361 -9.28 -8.42 -4.91
C SER A 361 -9.74 -9.72 -4.25
N ARG A 362 -10.09 -10.75 -5.03
CA ARG A 362 -10.42 -12.10 -4.55
C ARG A 362 -9.20 -12.74 -3.88
N SER A 363 -8.03 -12.64 -4.51
CA SER A 363 -6.77 -13.13 -3.92
C SER A 363 -6.43 -12.41 -2.61
N TRP A 364 -6.57 -11.08 -2.57
CA TRP A 364 -6.34 -10.33 -1.34
C TRP A 364 -7.36 -10.70 -0.25
N THR A 365 -8.64 -10.80 -0.61
CA THR A 365 -9.70 -11.19 0.34
C THR A 365 -9.42 -12.58 0.89
N TRP A 366 -8.92 -13.51 0.07
CA TRP A 366 -8.47 -14.81 0.55
C TRP A 366 -7.39 -14.70 1.62
N GLN A 367 -6.34 -13.92 1.39
CA GLN A 367 -5.28 -13.73 2.40
C GLN A 367 -5.79 -13.05 3.67
N THR A 368 -6.70 -12.07 3.57
CA THR A 368 -7.34 -11.49 4.76
C THR A 368 -8.17 -12.52 5.53
N CYS A 369 -8.85 -13.44 4.84
CA CYS A 369 -9.67 -14.48 5.46
C CYS A 369 -8.85 -15.70 5.96
N THR A 370 -7.58 -15.83 5.58
CA THR A 370 -6.77 -17.04 5.86
C THR A 370 -5.39 -16.78 6.46
N GLU A 371 -4.96 -15.51 6.60
CA GLU A 371 -3.69 -15.15 7.23
C GLU A 371 -3.80 -13.91 8.11
N PHE A 372 -4.48 -12.85 7.67
CA PHE A 372 -4.21 -11.51 8.22
C PHE A 372 -5.35 -10.84 9.00
N GLY A 373 -6.60 -11.12 8.64
CA GLY A 373 -7.71 -10.25 9.01
C GLY A 373 -7.58 -8.90 8.32
N TYR A 374 -7.31 -7.85 9.09
CA TYR A 374 -7.30 -6.46 8.65
C TYR A 374 -8.68 -5.96 8.26
N PHE A 375 -9.69 -6.18 9.09
CA PHE A 375 -11.03 -5.69 8.83
C PHE A 375 -11.24 -4.31 9.46
N GLN A 376 -11.49 -3.29 8.64
CA GLN A 376 -11.60 -1.88 9.07
C GLN A 376 -12.99 -1.56 9.64
N SER A 377 -13.38 -2.25 10.71
CA SER A 377 -14.70 -2.07 11.31
C SER A 377 -14.88 -0.70 11.96
N THR A 378 -16.14 -0.35 12.17
CA THR A 378 -16.57 0.84 12.93
C THR A 378 -17.02 0.49 14.36
N ASP A 379 -16.74 -0.72 14.86
CA ASP A 379 -17.28 -1.20 16.14
C ASP A 379 -16.69 -0.49 17.38
N TRP A 380 -15.62 0.30 17.21
CA TRP A 380 -15.07 1.11 18.28
C TRP A 380 -15.94 2.34 18.61
N SER A 381 -15.97 2.73 19.89
CA SER A 381 -16.93 3.72 20.42
C SER A 381 -16.63 5.19 20.11
N ASN A 382 -15.44 5.53 19.62
CA ASN A 382 -15.02 6.92 19.39
C ASN A 382 -14.66 7.19 17.93
N ASN A 383 -15.63 6.94 17.04
CA ASN A 383 -15.47 7.05 15.60
C ASN A 383 -16.40 8.12 14.99
N ILE A 384 -15.86 9.04 14.18
CA ILE A 384 -16.66 10.07 13.49
C ILE A 384 -17.61 9.52 12.42
N PHE A 385 -17.41 8.29 11.94
CA PHE A 385 -18.27 7.68 10.91
C PHE A 385 -19.53 6.99 11.49
N GLY A 386 -19.65 6.90 12.82
CA GLY A 386 -20.70 6.13 13.50
C GLY A 386 -20.42 4.62 13.53
N GLN A 387 -21.31 3.85 14.17
CA GLN A 387 -21.20 2.39 14.34
C GLN A 387 -22.17 1.68 13.38
N ILE A 388 -21.77 1.50 12.12
CA ILE A 388 -22.65 1.00 11.05
C ILE A 388 -22.04 -0.10 10.19
N VAL A 389 -20.72 -0.21 10.18
CA VAL A 389 -19.98 -1.31 9.55
C VAL A 389 -19.38 -2.18 10.65
N PRO A 390 -20.04 -3.29 11.02
CA PRO A 390 -19.55 -4.16 12.07
C PRO A 390 -18.48 -5.13 11.57
N LEU A 391 -17.65 -5.63 12.47
CA LEU A 391 -16.67 -6.68 12.18
C LEU A 391 -17.31 -7.91 11.53
N SER A 392 -18.52 -8.27 11.98
CA SER A 392 -19.27 -9.41 11.46
C SER A 392 -19.56 -9.28 9.96
N PHE A 393 -19.67 -8.06 9.43
CA PHE A 393 -19.88 -7.85 8.00
C PHE A 393 -18.71 -8.42 7.17
N TYR A 394 -17.47 -8.17 7.57
CA TYR A 394 -16.28 -8.69 6.89
C TYR A 394 -16.10 -10.19 7.09
N VAL A 395 -16.35 -10.70 8.30
CA VAL A 395 -16.30 -12.15 8.57
C VAL A 395 -17.34 -12.90 7.74
N ASN A 396 -18.56 -12.36 7.65
CA ASN A 396 -19.62 -12.95 6.82
C ASN A 396 -19.25 -12.88 5.35
N MET A 397 -18.57 -11.82 4.88
CA MET A 397 -18.06 -11.73 3.52
C MET A 397 -17.07 -12.87 3.19
N CYS A 398 -16.17 -13.23 4.11
CA CYS A 398 -15.32 -14.42 3.96
C CYS A 398 -16.14 -15.70 3.78
N THR A 399 -17.14 -15.91 4.65
CA THR A 399 -18.04 -17.06 4.58
C THR A 399 -18.83 -17.09 3.27
N ASP A 400 -19.37 -15.94 2.85
CA ASP A 400 -20.21 -15.83 1.67
C ASP A 400 -19.42 -16.10 0.40
N ILE A 401 -18.16 -15.67 0.30
CA ILE A 401 -17.31 -15.81 -0.89
C ILE A 401 -16.66 -17.21 -0.96
N PHE A 402 -16.14 -17.73 0.16
CA PHE A 402 -15.29 -18.93 0.17
C PHE A 402 -15.92 -20.17 0.81
N GLY A 403 -17.04 -20.02 1.55
CA GLY A 403 -17.77 -21.10 2.20
C GLY A 403 -17.78 -21.02 3.73
N SER A 404 -18.69 -21.76 4.36
CA SER A 404 -18.98 -21.72 5.80
C SER A 404 -17.82 -22.08 6.73
N GLN A 405 -16.78 -22.73 6.21
CA GLN A 405 -15.56 -23.03 6.95
C GLN A 405 -14.68 -21.79 7.21
N TYR A 406 -14.86 -20.70 6.46
CA TYR A 406 -14.14 -19.42 6.63
C TYR A 406 -14.98 -18.48 7.49
N ASN A 407 -15.04 -18.78 8.79
CA ASN A 407 -15.82 -18.08 9.80
C ASN A 407 -14.90 -17.46 10.85
N SER A 408 -15.48 -16.77 11.84
CA SER A 408 -14.70 -16.08 12.88
C SER A 408 -13.66 -16.96 13.58
N THR A 409 -13.96 -18.24 13.83
CA THR A 409 -13.05 -19.14 14.55
C THR A 409 -11.85 -19.54 13.70
N SER A 410 -12.08 -19.88 12.43
CA SER A 410 -10.98 -20.25 11.53
C SER A 410 -10.11 -19.04 11.19
N ILE A 411 -10.71 -17.86 10.97
CA ILE A 411 -9.96 -16.62 10.73
C ILE A 411 -9.10 -16.27 11.94
N ALA A 412 -9.65 -16.35 13.17
CA ALA A 412 -8.86 -16.11 14.40
C ALA A 412 -7.67 -17.07 14.51
N SER A 413 -7.91 -18.36 14.28
CA SER A 413 -6.85 -19.39 14.33
C SER A 413 -5.75 -19.13 13.28
N ALA A 414 -6.14 -18.63 12.11
CA ALA A 414 -5.19 -18.29 11.05
C ALA A 414 -4.33 -17.08 11.42
N ILE A 415 -4.94 -16.04 12.00
CA ILE A 415 -4.25 -14.85 12.49
C ILE A 415 -3.25 -15.21 13.60
N ASP A 416 -3.66 -16.04 14.56
CA ASP A 416 -2.78 -16.52 15.63
C ASP A 416 -1.59 -17.30 15.06
N SER A 417 -1.82 -18.14 14.04
CA SER A 417 -0.76 -18.87 13.32
C SER A 417 0.20 -17.93 12.60
N THR A 418 -0.31 -16.89 11.92
CA THR A 418 0.50 -15.88 11.24
C THR A 418 1.40 -15.13 12.23
N ASN A 419 0.81 -14.59 13.30
CA ASN A 419 1.55 -13.87 14.33
C ASN A 419 2.55 -14.76 15.07
N ALA A 420 2.21 -16.02 15.33
CA ALA A 420 3.14 -16.97 15.93
C ALA A 420 4.33 -17.30 15.02
N PHE A 421 4.11 -17.32 13.71
CA PHE A 421 5.15 -17.63 12.72
C PHE A 421 6.11 -16.45 12.48
N TYR A 422 5.57 -15.23 12.40
CA TYR A 422 6.34 -14.00 12.11
C TYR A 422 6.67 -13.14 13.33
N GLY A 423 6.19 -13.50 14.52
CA GLY A 423 6.39 -12.74 15.77
C GLY A 423 5.51 -11.50 15.93
N GLY A 424 4.81 -11.06 14.87
CA GLY A 424 4.08 -9.80 14.87
C GLY A 424 5.01 -8.60 15.10
N ARG A 425 4.44 -7.43 15.42
CA ARG A 425 5.25 -6.21 15.66
C ARG A 425 6.09 -6.26 16.94
N ASP A 426 5.65 -7.04 17.94
CA ASP A 426 6.26 -7.04 19.28
C ASP A 426 7.40 -8.06 19.42
N ASN A 427 7.41 -9.13 18.61
CA ASN A 427 8.44 -10.18 18.66
C ASN A 427 9.14 -10.39 17.30
N PHE A 428 9.16 -9.37 16.45
CA PHE A 428 9.92 -9.41 15.19
C PHE A 428 11.41 -9.60 15.48
N THR A 429 12.05 -10.54 14.80
CA THR A 429 13.46 -10.91 15.06
C THR A 429 14.43 -10.54 13.93
N GLY A 430 13.92 -9.99 12.81
CA GLY A 430 14.73 -9.62 11.66
C GLY A 430 15.86 -8.62 12.01
N ALA A 431 16.97 -8.75 11.31
CA ALA A 431 18.15 -7.89 11.43
C ALA A 431 18.44 -7.23 10.09
N ASN A 432 19.06 -6.05 10.06
CA ASN A 432 19.34 -5.28 8.84
C ASN A 432 18.04 -4.97 8.07
N VAL A 433 17.07 -4.37 8.75
CA VAL A 433 15.79 -3.98 8.15
C VAL A 433 15.52 -2.52 8.48
N VAL A 434 15.18 -1.71 7.49
CA VAL A 434 14.59 -0.38 7.72
C VAL A 434 13.09 -0.50 7.59
N LEU A 435 12.35 0.04 8.57
CA LEU A 435 10.88 -0.08 8.69
C LEU A 435 10.23 1.33 8.66
N PRO A 436 10.17 2.00 7.51
CA PRO A 436 9.51 3.30 7.39
C PRO A 436 7.99 3.18 7.58
N ASN A 437 7.40 4.10 8.34
CA ASN A 437 5.95 4.21 8.52
C ASN A 437 5.55 5.69 8.58
N GLY A 438 4.53 6.08 7.80
CA GLY A 438 3.98 7.43 7.82
C GLY A 438 2.95 7.64 8.92
N SER A 439 2.90 8.81 9.55
CA SER A 439 1.93 9.09 10.62
C SER A 439 0.49 9.29 10.14
N ILE A 440 0.30 9.63 8.85
CA ILE A 440 -1.03 9.78 8.22
C ILE A 440 -1.54 8.43 7.69
N ASP A 441 -0.62 7.53 7.33
CA ASP A 441 -0.93 6.19 6.85
C ASP A 441 -1.63 5.35 7.93
N PRO A 442 -2.90 4.96 7.79
CA PRO A 442 -3.58 4.16 8.81
C PRO A 442 -2.90 2.81 9.11
N TRP A 443 -2.17 2.24 8.14
CA TRP A 443 -1.49 0.96 8.30
C TRP A 443 -0.33 0.97 9.30
N HIS A 444 0.21 2.14 9.66
CA HIS A 444 1.32 2.22 10.61
C HIS A 444 1.01 1.53 11.94
N ARG A 445 -0.27 1.50 12.35
CA ARG A 445 -0.72 0.85 13.60
C ARG A 445 -0.48 -0.66 13.64
N LEU A 446 -0.28 -1.31 12.49
CA LEU A 446 0.09 -2.72 12.36
C LEU A 446 1.57 -2.93 12.00
N GLY A 447 2.30 -1.85 11.75
CA GLY A 447 3.73 -1.87 11.46
C GLY A 447 4.60 -1.77 12.71
N ILE A 448 5.91 -1.71 12.47
CA ILE A 448 6.93 -1.45 13.50
C ILE A 448 7.41 -0.01 13.35
N PHE A 449 7.06 0.84 14.31
CA PHE A 449 7.50 2.24 14.36
C PHE A 449 8.13 2.61 15.72
N GLU A 450 8.16 1.68 16.68
CA GLU A 450 8.83 1.82 17.97
C GLU A 450 10.18 1.07 17.98
N THR A 451 11.12 1.54 18.82
CA THR A 451 12.47 0.97 18.95
C THR A 451 12.43 -0.53 19.20
N GLN A 452 13.24 -1.28 18.45
CA GLN A 452 13.30 -2.73 18.52
C GLN A 452 14.48 -3.21 19.40
N PRO A 453 14.39 -4.41 20.01
CA PRO A 453 15.50 -5.01 20.73
C PRO A 453 16.76 -5.20 19.87
N ASN A 454 16.58 -5.50 18.59
CA ASN A 454 17.67 -5.58 17.63
C ASN A 454 17.97 -4.18 17.05
N PRO A 455 19.16 -3.59 17.30
CA PRO A 455 19.48 -2.24 16.86
C PRO A 455 19.63 -2.10 15.33
N THR A 456 19.67 -3.22 14.60
CA THR A 456 19.73 -3.22 13.12
C THR A 456 18.36 -3.36 12.46
N ALA A 457 17.31 -3.57 13.25
CA ALA A 457 15.94 -3.31 12.83
C ALA A 457 15.65 -1.84 13.18
N ILE A 458 15.56 -0.99 12.16
CA ILE A 458 15.53 0.47 12.28
C ILE A 458 14.13 0.96 11.92
N PRO A 459 13.24 1.20 12.91
CA PRO A 459 11.98 1.88 12.69
C PRO A 459 12.23 3.33 12.28
N VAL A 460 11.48 3.81 11.28
CA VAL A 460 11.51 5.21 10.85
C VAL A 460 10.08 5.73 10.82
N TYR A 461 9.65 6.43 11.87
CA TYR A 461 8.32 7.03 11.94
C TYR A 461 8.37 8.45 11.35
N ILE A 462 7.63 8.67 10.27
CA ILE A 462 7.69 9.88 9.45
C ILE A 462 6.42 10.70 9.68
N HIS A 463 6.53 11.83 10.37
CA HIS A 463 5.38 12.68 10.66
C HIS A 463 4.93 13.43 9.42
N GLY A 464 3.61 13.40 9.17
CA GLY A 464 2.97 14.15 8.09
C GLY A 464 3.04 13.46 6.72
N THR A 465 3.36 12.16 6.65
CA THR A 465 3.37 11.42 5.38
C THR A 465 2.41 10.25 5.35
N ALA A 466 1.99 9.94 4.13
CA ALA A 466 1.07 8.88 3.77
C ALA A 466 1.78 7.54 3.51
N HIS A 467 0.99 6.56 3.03
CA HIS A 467 1.40 5.19 2.80
C HIS A 467 2.52 5.10 1.77
N CYS A 468 3.64 4.45 2.14
CA CYS A 468 4.79 4.22 1.27
C CYS A 468 5.42 5.48 0.64
N ALA A 469 5.23 6.68 1.20
CA ALA A 469 5.69 7.94 0.61
C ALA A 469 7.21 7.99 0.34
N ASP A 470 8.01 7.24 1.10
CA ASP A 470 9.46 7.15 0.93
C ASP A 470 9.86 6.49 -0.40
N MET A 471 9.00 5.63 -0.97
CA MET A 471 9.25 4.92 -2.22
C MET A 471 9.09 5.81 -3.46
N TYR A 472 8.24 6.84 -3.37
CA TYR A 472 7.87 7.71 -4.49
C TYR A 472 8.87 8.85 -4.73
N PRO A 473 8.80 9.53 -5.88
CA PRO A 473 9.76 10.57 -6.23
C PRO A 473 9.81 11.70 -5.20
N ALA A 474 11.02 12.17 -4.93
CA ALA A 474 11.24 13.30 -4.05
C ALA A 474 10.72 14.61 -4.67
N ARG A 475 10.17 15.49 -3.83
CA ARG A 475 9.77 16.85 -4.20
C ARG A 475 10.40 17.86 -3.26
N SER A 476 10.55 19.09 -3.75
CA SER A 476 11.01 20.22 -2.93
C SER A 476 10.03 20.59 -1.81
N SER A 477 8.76 20.19 -1.95
CA SER A 477 7.70 20.40 -0.97
C SER A 477 7.57 19.26 0.06
N ASP A 478 8.43 18.24 0.00
CA ASP A 478 8.38 17.12 0.95
C ASP A 478 8.62 17.62 2.37
N VAL A 479 7.93 17.01 3.33
CA VAL A 479 8.19 17.29 4.75
C VAL A 479 9.65 16.92 5.08
N PRO A 480 10.35 17.69 5.94
CA PRO A 480 11.76 17.43 6.24
C PRO A 480 12.04 16.01 6.72
N GLU A 481 11.13 15.41 7.49
CA GLU A 481 11.27 14.03 7.98
C GLU A 481 11.25 12.99 6.86
N LEU A 482 10.49 13.20 5.77
CA LEU A 482 10.50 12.31 4.61
C LEU A 482 11.85 12.33 3.90
N THR A 483 12.44 13.53 3.77
CA THR A 483 13.80 13.69 3.23
C THR A 483 14.82 12.97 4.12
N ALA A 484 14.72 13.13 5.44
CA ALA A 484 15.60 12.46 6.40
C ALA A 484 15.43 10.93 6.38
N ALA A 485 14.21 10.43 6.19
CA ALA A 485 13.94 9.00 6.05
C ALA A 485 14.64 8.41 4.82
N ARG A 486 14.55 9.08 3.66
CA ARG A 486 15.26 8.65 2.44
C ARG A 486 16.78 8.64 2.62
N VAL A 487 17.34 9.61 3.35
CA VAL A 487 18.77 9.63 3.71
C VAL A 487 19.13 8.47 4.64
N THR A 488 18.27 8.14 5.60
CA THR A 488 18.45 6.99 6.50
C THR A 488 18.46 5.68 5.72
N ILE A 489 17.50 5.49 4.81
CA ILE A 489 17.43 4.33 3.91
C ILE A 489 18.72 4.22 3.09
N ASP A 490 19.13 5.30 2.45
CA ASP A 490 20.33 5.36 1.61
C ASP A 490 21.61 4.97 2.37
N ASN A 491 21.85 5.59 3.53
CA ASN A 491 23.00 5.30 4.37
C ASN A 491 23.00 3.88 4.92
N THR A 492 21.82 3.35 5.27
CA THR A 492 21.70 2.00 5.81
C THR A 492 21.99 0.96 4.72
N ILE A 493 21.47 1.16 3.50
CA ILE A 493 21.79 0.30 2.36
C ILE A 493 23.29 0.29 2.09
N ALA A 494 23.95 1.45 2.05
CA ALA A 494 25.40 1.55 1.89
C ALA A 494 26.15 0.68 2.91
N SER A 495 25.71 0.67 4.17
CA SER A 495 26.34 -0.13 5.23
C SER A 495 26.23 -1.65 4.99
N TRP A 496 25.20 -2.11 4.29
CA TRP A 496 25.02 -3.52 3.98
C TRP A 496 25.84 -3.96 2.76
N ILE A 497 25.93 -3.11 1.74
CA ILE A 497 26.47 -3.49 0.43
C ILE A 497 27.94 -3.12 0.23
N ILE A 498 28.44 -2.07 0.88
CA ILE A 498 29.84 -1.65 0.76
C ILE A 498 30.70 -2.48 1.73
N PRO A 499 31.74 -3.19 1.26
CA PRO A 499 32.66 -3.87 2.17
C PRO A 499 33.36 -2.87 3.09
N VAL A 500 33.30 -3.09 4.40
CA VAL A 500 34.18 -2.35 5.33
C VAL A 500 35.62 -2.76 4.99
N PRO A 501 36.53 -1.83 4.68
CA PRO A 501 37.93 -2.17 4.47
C PRO A 501 38.43 -2.89 5.72
N SER A 502 38.90 -4.12 5.56
CA SER A 502 39.55 -4.82 6.65
C SER A 502 40.72 -3.96 7.11
N SER A 503 40.63 -3.41 8.33
CA SER A 503 41.78 -2.83 9.00
C SER A 503 42.87 -3.90 8.98
N GLY A 504 43.91 -3.66 8.20
CA GLY A 504 44.97 -4.63 7.97
C GLY A 504 45.45 -5.19 9.30
N ASN A 505 45.38 -6.51 9.44
CA ASN A 505 46.15 -7.23 10.43
C ASN A 505 47.62 -6.92 10.14
N SER A 506 48.18 -5.94 10.85
CA SER A 506 49.63 -5.82 10.97
C SER A 506 50.09 -7.03 11.75
N SER A 507 50.63 -7.97 11.00
CA SER A 507 51.31 -9.18 11.45
C SER A 507 52.25 -8.88 12.62
N SER A 508 52.14 -9.72 13.63
CA SER A 508 53.08 -9.85 14.73
C SER A 508 54.52 -9.96 14.19
N SER A 509 55.37 -9.03 14.59
CA SER A 509 56.82 -9.25 14.60
C SER A 509 57.27 -9.41 16.06
N THR A 510 57.47 -10.66 16.46
CA THR A 510 58.26 -11.01 17.64
C THR A 510 59.74 -10.80 17.34
N LEU A 511 60.43 -10.00 18.15
CA LEU A 511 61.83 -10.23 18.56
C LEU A 511 62.24 -9.29 19.72
N GLY A 512 62.59 -9.89 20.87
CA GLY A 512 63.65 -9.38 21.76
C GLY A 512 63.21 -8.73 23.09
N PRO A 513 63.55 -9.30 24.26
CA PRO A 513 63.24 -8.75 25.57
C PRO A 513 64.35 -7.80 26.06
N GLN A 514 63.99 -6.61 26.55
CA GLN A 514 64.87 -5.83 27.43
C GLN A 514 64.11 -5.08 28.54
N THR A 515 64.40 -5.54 29.76
CA THR A 515 64.64 -4.79 31.00
C THR A 515 63.59 -3.82 31.56
N ALA A 516 63.23 -4.12 32.81
CA ALA A 516 62.44 -3.34 33.74
C ALA A 516 63.01 -1.94 34.04
N SER A 517 62.10 -0.98 34.23
CA SER A 517 62.22 0.01 35.31
C SER A 517 60.85 0.59 35.67
N SER A 518 60.60 0.57 36.98
CA SER A 518 59.48 1.11 37.75
C SER A 518 59.17 2.60 37.53
N SER A 519 57.89 2.98 37.65
CA SER A 519 57.44 4.02 38.60
C SER A 519 55.92 4.13 38.71
N ASN A 520 55.45 4.22 39.96
CA ASN A 520 54.10 4.37 40.48
C ASN A 520 53.38 5.68 40.09
N SER A 521 52.04 5.63 40.06
CA SER A 521 51.06 6.46 40.82
C SER A 521 49.73 6.50 40.02
N ALA A 522 48.62 5.85 40.40
CA ALA A 522 47.73 6.00 41.56
C ALA A 522 46.90 7.30 41.60
N GLN A 523 45.59 7.10 41.89
CA GLN A 523 44.50 8.03 42.28
C GLN A 523 43.74 8.72 41.12
N THR A 524 42.44 8.49 40.87
CA THR A 524 41.20 8.40 41.68
C THR A 524 40.67 9.75 42.17
N THR A 525 39.55 10.23 41.59
CA THR A 525 38.39 10.91 42.23
C THR A 525 37.42 11.33 41.11
N THR A 526 36.21 10.77 40.91
CA THR A 526 34.91 10.96 41.60
C THR A 526 34.55 12.39 42.05
N THR A 527 33.52 12.96 41.41
CA THR A 527 32.38 13.73 41.98
C THR A 527 31.50 14.22 40.80
N THR A 528 30.31 13.70 40.52
CA THR A 528 28.96 13.90 41.13
C THR A 528 28.45 15.34 41.16
N ALA A 529 27.30 15.55 40.48
CA ALA A 529 26.06 16.17 40.97
C ALA A 529 25.51 17.40 40.21
N LEU A 530 24.31 17.16 39.63
CA LEU A 530 23.07 17.95 39.61
C LEU A 530 23.09 19.49 39.62
N GLY A 531 22.24 20.04 38.75
CA GLY A 531 21.68 21.39 38.92
C GLY A 531 20.63 21.75 37.87
N SER A 532 19.36 21.55 38.22
CA SER A 532 18.15 22.05 37.54
C SER A 532 18.08 23.59 37.48
N GLN A 533 17.47 24.17 36.44
CA GLN A 533 16.22 24.98 36.53
C GLN A 533 15.99 25.91 35.31
N THR A 534 14.81 25.72 34.70
CA THR A 534 13.79 26.70 34.27
C THR A 534 14.14 28.08 33.68
N SER A 535 13.51 28.34 32.52
CA SER A 535 12.52 29.41 32.25
C SER A 535 12.81 30.45 31.16
N SER A 536 11.71 30.76 30.46
CA SER A 536 11.32 32.03 29.83
C SER A 536 11.56 32.25 28.32
N SER A 537 10.40 32.17 27.64
CA SER A 537 9.89 32.93 26.50
C SER A 537 10.60 34.21 26.04
N SER A 538 10.66 34.38 24.72
CA SER A 538 10.39 35.67 24.08
C SER A 538 9.85 35.50 22.65
N THR A 539 8.68 36.10 22.43
CA THR A 539 8.00 36.39 21.17
C THR A 539 8.74 37.45 20.36
N SER A 540 8.71 37.33 19.02
CA SER A 540 8.77 38.51 18.13
C SER A 540 8.10 38.19 16.79
N ALA A 541 6.97 38.83 16.56
CA ALA A 541 6.30 38.95 15.27
C ALA A 541 7.02 40.00 14.40
N GLN A 542 7.12 39.74 13.10
CA GLN A 542 7.37 40.78 12.10
C GLN A 542 6.40 40.63 10.93
N THR A 543 5.66 41.72 10.72
CA THR A 543 4.81 42.01 9.58
C THR A 543 5.68 42.56 8.44
N MET A 544 5.49 42.09 7.20
CA MET A 544 5.81 42.87 6.00
C MET A 544 4.75 42.68 4.92
N THR A 545 4.26 43.81 4.44
CA THR A 545 3.27 44.02 3.38
C THR A 545 3.91 44.03 1.99
N THR A 546 3.27 43.29 1.07
CA THR A 546 2.96 43.55 -0.35
C THR A 546 3.98 44.23 -1.29
N THR A 547 4.25 43.58 -2.43
CA THR A 547 4.05 44.14 -3.79
C THR A 547 4.07 43.03 -4.86
N ALA A 548 3.09 43.06 -5.78
CA ALA A 548 3.06 42.32 -7.05
C ALA A 548 3.97 43.01 -8.11
N PRO A 549 4.40 42.31 -9.18
CA PRO A 549 3.61 42.25 -10.43
C PRO A 549 3.67 40.85 -11.10
N GLY A 550 2.69 40.42 -11.89
CA GLY A 550 2.58 40.78 -13.30
C GLY A 550 2.14 39.55 -14.10
N ASN A 551 1.01 39.70 -14.76
CA ASN A 551 0.26 38.72 -15.53
C ASN A 551 1.00 38.33 -16.82
N ASN A 552 1.06 37.05 -17.17
CA ASN A 552 1.17 36.59 -18.56
C ASN A 552 0.54 35.20 -18.70
N GLY A 553 -0.51 35.16 -19.51
CA GLY A 553 -1.30 33.98 -19.76
C GLY A 553 -0.74 33.08 -20.85
N SER A 554 -1.12 31.82 -20.77
CA SER A 554 -1.41 30.96 -21.92
C SER A 554 -2.38 29.87 -21.47
N GLY A 555 -3.64 29.99 -21.90
CA GLY A 555 -4.52 28.83 -22.08
C GLY A 555 -4.02 27.98 -23.26
N GLY A 556 -4.50 26.78 -23.50
CA GLY A 556 -5.49 25.99 -22.80
C GLY A 556 -5.50 24.62 -23.47
N ASP A 557 -5.47 23.55 -22.70
CA ASP A 557 -5.51 22.18 -23.22
C ASP A 557 -6.18 21.28 -22.17
N SER A 558 -7.51 21.39 -22.07
CA SER A 558 -8.33 20.40 -21.34
C SER A 558 -9.75 20.23 -21.89
N ILE A 559 -10.08 20.87 -23.02
CA ILE A 559 -11.41 20.82 -23.65
C ILE A 559 -11.49 19.79 -24.79
N PHE A 560 -10.36 19.27 -25.29
CA PHE A 560 -10.35 18.37 -26.45
C PHE A 560 -10.75 16.92 -26.15
N ALA A 561 -10.50 16.38 -24.96
CA ALA A 561 -10.81 14.97 -24.64
C ALA A 561 -12.33 14.72 -24.50
N ASN A 562 -13.06 15.63 -23.86
CA ASN A 562 -14.53 15.52 -23.73
C ASN A 562 -15.27 15.82 -25.03
N SER A 563 -14.69 16.65 -25.91
CA SER A 563 -15.31 16.99 -27.19
C SER A 563 -15.28 15.82 -28.18
N ILE A 564 -14.26 14.95 -28.12
CA ILE A 564 -14.17 13.76 -28.98
C ILE A 564 -15.20 12.70 -28.57
N VAL A 565 -15.45 12.51 -27.27
CA VAL A 565 -16.47 11.56 -26.79
C VAL A 565 -17.87 12.02 -27.19
N VAL A 566 -18.17 13.31 -27.04
CA VAL A 566 -19.48 13.88 -27.43
C VAL A 566 -19.65 13.91 -28.95
N ALA A 567 -18.60 14.21 -29.72
CA ALA A 567 -18.66 14.19 -31.18
C ALA A 567 -18.86 12.76 -31.72
N THR A 568 -18.21 11.76 -31.13
CA THR A 568 -18.37 10.34 -31.52
C THR A 568 -19.77 9.81 -31.21
N LEU A 569 -20.37 10.25 -30.08
CA LEU A 569 -21.78 9.95 -29.74
C LEU A 569 -22.78 10.61 -30.69
N THR A 570 -22.48 11.83 -31.16
CA THR A 570 -23.37 12.56 -32.09
C THR A 570 -23.35 11.97 -33.50
N VAL A 571 -22.20 11.47 -33.95
CA VAL A 571 -22.05 10.79 -35.26
C VAL A 571 -22.74 9.42 -35.27
N ILE A 572 -22.72 8.68 -34.16
CA ILE A 572 -23.40 7.38 -34.03
C ILE A 572 -24.93 7.56 -33.94
N ALA A 573 -25.42 8.61 -33.30
CA ALA A 573 -26.85 8.95 -33.27
C ALA A 573 -27.40 9.36 -34.65
N PHE A 574 -26.57 9.88 -35.56
CA PHE A 574 -26.96 10.24 -36.93
C PHE A 574 -26.92 9.07 -37.93
N LEU A 575 -26.31 7.94 -37.54
CA LEU A 575 -26.13 6.75 -38.39
C LEU A 575 -27.04 5.57 -37.96
N CYS A 576 -27.98 5.78 -37.03
CA CYS A 576 -29.00 4.82 -36.61
C CYS A 576 -30.41 5.23 -37.05
#